data_AF-A0A9N9P5C2-F1
#
_entry.id   AF-A0A9N9P5C2-F1
#
_cell.length_a   1.000
_cell.length_b   1.000
_cell.length_c   1.000
_cell.angle_alpha   90.00
_cell.angle_beta   90.00
_cell.angle_gamma   90.00
#
_symmetry.space_group_name_H-M   'P 1'
#
loop_
_entity.id
_entity.type
_entity.pdbx_description
1 polymer ?
#
loop_
_entity_poly.entity_id
_entity_poly.type
_entity_poly.pdbx_seq_one_letter_code
_entity_poly.pdbx_strand_id
1 'polypeptide(L)'
;MYRNIVKRDEVNKERIKNAATIGLYIFEHNELSYSCELTLKHDITQNQHNDAASYKIAELLDLCDHALLIGKSGASTDNSVDDDGTEKLMNQFIMQVDLAQQITTVASRLIQYGHFLYQKMHEEAHGILNLQKLLDKLTNDMEKWEKIVDQAQNEHYYLTFFSAHHILTFYYYFKSIEQTHDYENDVSNKEICHYLVRFVNDKAQLPKLPNWTGQWPIVQSENDFLPTLRKIGAILHNIFTDIPRRIRPIPDDIEPIFADTVFKGRIFVVDCQSHSLVPN
;
A
#
# COMPACT_ATOMS: atom_id res chain seq x y z
N MET A 1 42.93 15.47 9.71
CA MET A 1 42.01 15.00 8.64
C MET A 1 41.91 13.48 8.60
N TYR A 2 43.02 12.75 8.41
CA TYR A 2 43.02 11.26 8.33
C TYR A 2 42.40 10.52 9.52
N ARG A 3 42.68 10.93 10.77
CA ARG A 3 42.12 10.29 11.99
C ARG A 3 40.59 10.37 12.10
N ASN A 4 39.96 11.38 11.49
CA ASN A 4 38.50 11.53 11.57
C ASN A 4 37.79 10.60 10.57
N ILE A 5 38.46 10.26 9.46
CA ILE A 5 37.93 9.36 8.43
C ILE A 5 37.96 7.92 8.96
N VAL A 6 39.10 7.48 9.50
CA VAL A 6 39.25 6.12 10.07
C VAL A 6 38.25 5.86 11.19
N LYS A 7 38.05 6.83 12.10
CA LYS A 7 37.04 6.72 13.16
C LYS A 7 35.61 6.61 12.62
N ARG A 8 35.30 7.27 11.50
CA ARG A 8 33.97 7.22 10.88
C ARG A 8 33.71 5.87 10.23
N ASP A 9 34.71 5.30 9.57
CA ASP A 9 34.61 3.98 8.94
C ASP A 9 34.47 2.86 9.98
N GLU A 10 35.15 2.95 11.12
CA GLU A 10 34.98 2.02 12.24
C GLU A 10 33.56 2.09 12.83
N VAL A 11 33.02 3.30 13.05
CA VAL A 11 31.65 3.50 13.55
C VAL A 11 30.62 2.94 12.57
N ASN A 12 30.79 3.14 11.26
CA ASN A 12 29.88 2.58 10.26
C ASN A 12 29.95 1.05 10.18
N LYS A 13 31.14 0.45 10.31
CA LYS A 13 31.30 -1.02 10.39
C LYS A 13 30.54 -1.61 11.58
N GLU A 14 30.64 -0.98 12.75
CA GLU A 14 29.94 -1.43 13.96
C GLU A 14 28.42 -1.32 13.81
N ARG A 15 27.93 -0.21 13.24
CA ARG A 15 26.49 -0.03 12.94
C ARG A 15 25.95 -1.09 11.98
N ILE A 16 26.68 -1.39 10.90
CA ILE A 16 26.28 -2.42 9.94
C ILE A 16 26.26 -3.80 10.60
N LYS A 17 27.26 -4.12 11.42
CA LYS A 17 27.28 -5.38 12.18
C LYS A 17 26.06 -5.51 13.09
N ASN A 18 25.76 -4.47 13.88
CA ASN A 18 24.62 -4.48 14.79
C ASN A 18 23.30 -4.60 14.01
N ALA A 19 23.15 -3.87 12.91
CA ALA A 19 22.00 -3.98 12.03
C ALA A 19 21.82 -5.42 11.50
N ALA A 20 22.89 -6.07 11.06
CA ALA A 20 22.86 -7.43 10.53
C ALA A 20 22.50 -8.49 11.58
N THR A 21 23.00 -8.33 12.82
CA THR A 21 22.94 -9.39 13.86
C THR A 21 21.83 -9.20 14.87
N ILE A 22 21.45 -7.96 15.20
CA ILE A 22 20.45 -7.64 16.23
C ILE A 22 19.43 -6.58 15.76
N GLY A 23 19.46 -6.19 14.49
CA GLY A 23 18.54 -5.21 13.92
C GLY A 23 17.12 -5.76 13.75
N LEU A 24 16.15 -5.07 14.32
CA LEU A 24 14.72 -5.34 14.19
C LEU A 24 14.11 -4.39 13.15
N TYR A 25 13.65 -4.94 12.03
CA TYR A 25 12.97 -4.19 10.99
C TYR A 25 11.48 -4.08 11.36
N ILE A 26 10.95 -2.86 11.30
CA ILE A 26 9.58 -2.52 11.66
C ILE A 26 8.92 -1.90 10.43
N PHE A 27 7.75 -2.45 10.09
CA PHE A 27 6.93 -2.07 8.94
C PHE A 27 5.59 -1.55 9.43
N GLU A 28 5.34 -0.26 9.23
CA GLU A 28 4.15 0.44 9.75
C GLU A 28 3.39 1.12 8.61
N HIS A 29 2.07 1.18 8.70
CA HIS A 29 1.27 1.96 7.76
C HIS A 29 1.37 3.46 8.08
N ASN A 30 1.79 4.27 7.10
CA ASN A 30 1.64 5.72 7.14
C ASN A 30 0.34 6.14 6.46
N GLU A 31 -0.63 6.55 7.28
CA GLU A 31 -1.98 6.96 6.85
C GLU A 31 -1.99 8.17 5.89
N LEU A 32 -0.99 9.07 5.98
CA LEU A 32 -0.92 10.27 5.13
C LEU A 32 -0.43 9.96 3.72
N SER A 33 0.51 9.03 3.60
CA SER A 33 1.12 8.67 2.31
C SER A 33 0.51 7.42 1.68
N TYR A 34 -0.39 6.74 2.40
CA TYR A 34 -0.94 5.43 2.01
C TYR A 34 0.18 4.45 1.62
N SER A 35 1.26 4.45 2.39
CA SER A 35 2.42 3.61 2.13
C SER A 35 2.91 2.97 3.41
N CYS A 36 3.74 1.94 3.28
CA CYS A 36 4.44 1.34 4.39
C CYS A 36 5.73 2.13 4.67
N GLU A 37 5.96 2.49 5.93
CA GLU A 37 7.21 3.04 6.40
C GLU A 37 8.11 1.94 6.97
N LEU A 38 9.40 2.04 6.66
CA LEU A 38 10.44 1.16 7.16
C LEU A 38 11.30 1.87 8.20
N THR A 39 11.40 1.27 9.38
CA THR A 39 12.37 1.67 10.41
C THR A 39 13.15 0.45 10.88
N LEU A 40 14.47 0.59 11.03
CA LEU A 40 15.32 -0.39 11.69
C LEU A 40 15.64 0.08 13.11
N LYS A 41 15.41 -0.74 14.13
CA LYS A 41 15.83 -0.46 15.51
C LYS A 41 16.81 -1.51 16.00
N HIS A 42 17.76 -1.12 16.83
CA HIS A 42 18.53 -2.08 17.63
C HIS A 42 18.89 -1.47 18.97
N ASP A 43 18.79 -2.29 20.03
CA ASP A 43 19.18 -1.88 21.37
C ASP A 43 20.68 -2.05 21.56
N ILE A 44 21.38 -0.94 21.83
CA ILE A 44 22.79 -0.97 22.20
C ILE A 44 22.87 -1.22 23.72
N THR A 45 22.70 -2.47 24.14
CA THR A 45 22.96 -2.84 25.53
C THR A 45 24.47 -3.01 25.74
N GLN A 46 25.16 -1.91 26.05
CA GLN A 46 26.33 -1.96 26.96
C GLN A 46 26.82 -0.64 27.58
N ASN A 47 26.25 0.55 27.31
CA ASN A 47 26.67 1.77 28.01
C ASN A 47 25.49 2.73 28.28
N GLN A 48 24.90 2.61 29.48
CA GLN A 48 24.17 3.59 30.33
C GLN A 48 23.33 4.76 29.73
N HIS A 49 23.06 4.82 28.43
CA HIS A 49 22.09 5.73 27.82
C HIS A 49 21.13 4.91 26.95
N ASN A 50 19.87 4.85 27.38
CA ASN A 50 18.77 4.11 26.74
C ASN A 50 18.30 4.76 25.42
N ASP A 51 19.22 5.12 24.53
CA ASP A 51 18.86 5.60 23.19
C ASP A 51 19.00 4.44 22.21
N ALA A 52 17.89 3.72 21.98
CA ALA A 52 17.80 2.73 20.92
C ALA A 52 18.08 3.42 19.58
N ALA A 53 19.10 2.96 18.84
CA ALA A 53 19.45 3.55 17.57
C ALA A 53 18.38 3.16 16.53
N SER A 54 17.65 4.16 16.01
CA SER A 54 16.66 3.99 14.96
C SER A 54 17.17 4.53 13.64
N TYR A 55 17.04 3.75 12.57
CA TYR A 55 17.40 4.17 11.22
C TYR A 55 16.21 4.19 10.29
N LYS A 56 16.09 5.25 9.50
CA LYS A 56 15.12 5.35 8.40
C LYS A 56 15.71 4.80 7.10
N ILE A 57 14.86 4.56 6.09
CA ILE A 57 15.28 4.02 4.79
C ILE A 57 16.47 4.75 4.16
N ALA A 58 16.51 6.08 4.19
CA ALA A 58 17.61 6.86 3.61
C ALA A 58 18.96 6.58 4.30
N GLU A 59 18.94 6.40 5.62
CA GLU A 59 20.13 6.07 6.40
C GLU A 59 20.56 4.62 6.19
N LEU A 60 19.60 3.70 6.01
CA LEU A 60 19.89 2.31 5.65
C LEU A 60 20.58 2.22 4.29
N LEU A 61 20.14 3.00 3.31
CA LEU A 61 20.75 3.06 1.99
C LEU A 61 22.17 3.63 2.03
N ASP A 62 22.41 4.69 2.80
CA ASP A 62 23.76 5.21 3.03
C ASP A 62 24.68 4.15 3.67
N LEU A 63 24.16 3.40 4.65
CA LEU A 63 24.89 2.27 5.25
C LEU A 63 25.14 1.13 4.26
N CYS A 64 24.22 0.86 3.32
CA CYS A 64 24.43 -0.12 2.25
C CYS A 64 25.53 0.32 1.27
N ASP A 65 25.57 1.60 0.88
CA ASP A 65 26.64 2.14 0.04
C ASP A 65 28.01 1.98 0.72
N HIS A 66 28.06 2.25 2.04
CA HIS A 66 29.25 2.00 2.85
C HIS A 66 29.60 0.51 2.94
N ALA A 67 28.64 -0.38 3.15
CA ALA A 67 28.85 -1.83 3.21
C ALA A 67 29.46 -2.36 1.90
N LEU A 68 28.96 -1.88 0.75
CA LEU A 68 29.47 -2.24 -0.58
C LEU A 68 30.91 -1.79 -0.80
N LEU A 69 31.27 -0.58 -0.33
CA LEU A 69 32.65 -0.08 -0.40
C LEU A 69 33.60 -0.89 0.47
N ILE A 70 33.17 -1.25 1.69
CA ILE A 70 33.96 -2.06 2.62
C ILE A 70 34.18 -3.46 2.07
N GLY A 71 33.12 -4.12 1.57
CA GLY A 71 33.22 -5.47 0.98
C GLY A 71 34.17 -5.54 -0.21
N LYS A 72 34.25 -4.48 -1.03
CA LYS A 72 35.20 -4.40 -2.15
C LYS A 72 36.65 -4.15 -1.71
N SER A 73 36.86 -3.52 -0.56
CA SER A 73 38.20 -3.16 -0.06
C SER A 73 39.00 -4.33 0.50
N GLY A 74 38.34 -5.40 0.97
CA GLY A 74 38.99 -6.64 1.43
C GLY A 74 39.74 -7.39 0.32
N ALA A 75 39.28 -7.25 -0.93
CA ALA A 75 39.89 -7.93 -2.08
C ALA A 75 41.25 -7.37 -2.52
N SER A 76 41.71 -6.22 -1.97
CA SER A 76 42.87 -5.49 -2.50
C SER A 76 44.07 -5.38 -1.56
N THR A 77 44.08 -6.02 -0.39
CA THR A 77 45.24 -5.95 0.52
C THR A 77 45.56 -7.29 1.16
N ASP A 78 46.72 -7.83 0.76
CA ASP A 78 47.40 -9.00 1.31
C ASP A 78 47.43 -9.03 2.85
N ASN A 79 47.24 -10.25 3.38
CA ASN A 79 47.69 -10.74 4.69
C ASN A 79 47.04 -10.21 5.98
N SER A 80 45.74 -10.50 6.19
CA SER A 80 45.23 -10.69 7.57
C SER A 80 44.20 -11.81 7.64
N VAL A 81 44.38 -12.70 8.61
CA VAL A 81 43.68 -14.00 8.79
C VAL A 81 42.26 -13.85 9.36
N ASP A 82 41.69 -12.63 9.39
CA ASP A 82 40.43 -12.31 10.09
C ASP A 82 39.30 -11.78 9.17
N ASP A 83 39.46 -11.81 7.84
CA ASP A 83 38.61 -11.05 6.91
C ASP A 83 37.31 -11.76 6.43
N ASP A 84 37.22 -13.09 6.56
CA ASP A 84 36.09 -13.88 6.04
C ASP A 84 34.75 -13.63 6.77
N GLY A 85 34.80 -13.16 8.02
CA GLY A 85 33.60 -12.87 8.81
C GLY A 85 32.95 -11.52 8.50
N THR A 86 33.75 -10.51 8.14
CA THR A 86 33.25 -9.14 7.94
C THR A 86 32.52 -9.04 6.61
N GLU A 87 33.07 -9.61 5.53
CA GLU A 87 32.42 -9.62 4.21
C GLU A 87 31.05 -10.32 4.26
N LYS A 88 30.96 -11.47 4.94
CA LYS A 88 29.70 -12.20 5.14
C LYS A 88 28.65 -11.37 5.87
N LEU A 89 29.04 -10.63 6.91
CA LEU A 89 28.14 -9.76 7.65
C LEU A 89 27.66 -8.56 6.82
N MET A 90 28.55 -7.97 6.01
CA MET A 90 28.19 -6.88 5.09
C MET A 90 27.19 -7.36 4.04
N ASN A 91 27.46 -8.51 3.42
CA ASN A 91 26.55 -9.13 2.44
C ASN A 91 25.21 -9.51 3.09
N GLN A 92 25.22 -10.06 4.30
CA GLN A 92 23.99 -10.36 5.05
C GLN A 92 23.17 -9.09 5.31
N PHE A 93 23.79 -7.99 5.73
CA PHE A 93 23.10 -6.71 5.91
C PHE A 93 22.45 -6.23 4.61
N ILE A 94 23.20 -6.22 3.51
CA ILE A 94 22.71 -5.80 2.19
C ILE A 94 21.49 -6.64 1.78
N MET A 95 21.55 -7.96 1.95
CA MET A 95 20.41 -8.84 1.65
C MET A 95 19.19 -8.55 2.53
N GLN A 96 19.38 -8.26 3.82
CA GLN A 96 18.27 -7.92 4.71
C GLN A 96 17.61 -6.58 4.30
N VAL A 97 18.40 -5.57 3.94
CA VAL A 97 17.88 -4.27 3.50
C VAL A 97 17.13 -4.42 2.18
N ASP A 98 17.66 -5.18 1.21
CA ASP A 98 16.96 -5.45 -0.05
C ASP A 98 15.61 -6.13 0.18
N LEU A 99 15.57 -7.18 1.02
CA LEU A 99 14.31 -7.84 1.40
C LEU A 99 13.35 -6.86 2.10
N ALA A 100 13.85 -6.02 3.01
CA ALA A 100 13.03 -5.02 3.68
C ALA A 100 12.42 -4.03 2.68
N GLN A 101 13.17 -3.58 1.68
CA GLN A 101 12.63 -2.70 0.62
C GLN A 101 11.56 -3.40 -0.23
N GLN A 102 11.76 -4.67 -0.56
CA GLN A 102 10.74 -5.47 -1.27
C GLN A 102 9.47 -5.60 -0.43
N ILE A 103 9.59 -5.90 0.87
CA ILE A 103 8.46 -5.95 1.82
C ILE A 103 7.73 -4.61 1.85
N THR A 104 8.46 -3.50 2.03
CA THR A 104 7.87 -2.15 2.03
C THR A 104 7.11 -1.87 0.73
N THR A 105 7.63 -2.31 -0.41
CA THR A 105 6.98 -2.14 -1.71
C THR A 105 5.68 -2.94 -1.81
N VAL A 106 5.70 -4.24 -1.47
CA VAL A 106 4.50 -5.10 -1.51
C VAL A 106 3.46 -4.65 -0.50
N ALA A 107 3.87 -4.32 0.73
CA ALA A 107 3.01 -3.80 1.79
C ALA A 107 2.35 -2.48 1.39
N SER A 108 3.11 -1.54 0.82
CA SER A 108 2.56 -0.27 0.32
C SER A 108 1.50 -0.51 -0.75
N ARG A 109 1.75 -1.44 -1.69
CA ARG A 109 0.74 -1.78 -2.69
C ARG A 109 -0.50 -2.39 -2.06
N LEU A 110 -0.38 -3.30 -1.07
CA LEU A 110 -1.53 -3.89 -0.37
C LEU A 110 -2.40 -2.81 0.30
N ILE A 111 -1.76 -1.82 0.93
CA ILE A 111 -2.42 -0.66 1.54
C ILE A 111 -3.17 0.15 0.47
N GLN A 112 -2.48 0.51 -0.63
CA GLN A 112 -3.05 1.30 -1.74
C GLN A 112 -4.19 0.59 -2.47
N TYR A 113 -4.10 -0.73 -2.59
CA TYR A 113 -5.15 -1.59 -3.13
C TYR A 113 -6.28 -1.84 -2.12
N GLY A 114 -6.28 -1.15 -0.98
CA GLY A 114 -7.38 -1.12 -0.03
C GLY A 114 -7.60 -2.45 0.70
N HIS A 115 -6.56 -3.28 0.83
CA HIS A 115 -6.68 -4.53 1.56
C HIS A 115 -7.07 -4.27 3.02
N PHE A 116 -8.15 -4.89 3.49
CA PHE A 116 -8.79 -4.53 4.76
C PHE A 116 -7.89 -4.72 6.00
N LEU A 117 -7.10 -5.80 6.04
CA LEU A 117 -6.20 -6.08 7.19
C LEU A 117 -5.00 -5.14 7.30
N TYR A 118 -4.49 -4.63 6.18
CA TYR A 118 -3.22 -3.90 6.16
C TYR A 118 -3.37 -2.40 6.45
N GLN A 119 -4.60 -1.92 6.63
CA GLN A 119 -4.87 -0.51 6.97
C GLN A 119 -4.38 -0.11 8.37
N LYS A 120 -4.04 -1.08 9.22
CA LYS A 120 -3.40 -0.87 10.53
C LYS A 120 -2.16 -1.75 10.69
N MET A 121 -1.46 -1.99 9.58
CA MET A 121 -0.30 -2.88 9.55
C MET A 121 0.77 -2.39 10.53
N HIS A 122 1.23 -3.33 11.37
CA HIS A 122 2.42 -3.24 12.20
C HIS A 122 3.05 -4.63 12.20
N GLU A 123 4.13 -4.80 11.46
CA GLU A 123 4.84 -6.07 11.37
C GLU A 123 6.31 -5.87 11.72
N GLU A 124 6.88 -6.83 12.43
CA GLU A 124 8.28 -6.79 12.87
C GLU A 124 9.00 -8.05 12.40
N ALA A 125 10.21 -7.89 11.86
CA ALA A 125 11.00 -9.00 11.38
C ALA A 125 12.48 -8.81 11.70
N HIS A 126 13.11 -9.89 12.13
CA HIS A 126 14.56 -9.93 12.38
C HIS A 126 15.20 -11.04 11.55
N GLY A 127 16.26 -10.71 10.83
CA GLY A 127 17.04 -11.67 10.05
C GLY A 127 16.39 -12.09 8.73
N ILE A 128 17.22 -12.65 7.83
CA ILE A 128 16.84 -12.99 6.45
C ILE A 128 15.64 -13.95 6.39
N LEU A 129 15.61 -14.98 7.23
CA LEU A 129 14.56 -15.99 7.19
C LEU A 129 13.17 -15.42 7.53
N ASN A 130 13.08 -14.55 8.54
CA ASN A 130 11.80 -13.95 8.92
C ASN A 130 11.36 -12.88 7.93
N LEU A 131 12.30 -12.10 7.38
CA LEU A 131 12.03 -11.16 6.30
C LEU A 131 11.48 -11.89 5.06
N GLN A 132 12.13 -12.98 4.63
CA GLN A 132 11.65 -13.79 3.51
C GLN A 132 10.25 -14.34 3.77
N LYS A 133 10.01 -14.90 4.97
CA LYS A 133 8.69 -15.42 5.34
C LYS A 133 7.60 -14.33 5.32
N LEU A 134 7.92 -13.12 5.78
CA LEU A 134 7.00 -11.99 5.72
C LEU A 134 6.74 -11.56 4.27
N LEU A 135 7.79 -11.47 3.44
CA LEU A 135 7.66 -11.16 2.02
C LEU A 135 6.77 -12.17 1.28
N ASP A 136 6.98 -13.47 1.51
CA ASP A 136 6.19 -14.54 0.91
C ASP A 136 4.71 -14.46 1.34
N LYS A 137 4.45 -14.19 2.63
CA LYS A 137 3.09 -13.96 3.17
C LYS A 137 2.42 -12.80 2.44
N LEU A 138 3.06 -11.62 2.40
CA LEU A 138 2.49 -10.41 1.80
C LEU A 138 2.26 -10.58 0.29
N THR A 139 3.18 -11.25 -0.41
CA THR A 139 3.05 -11.50 -1.85
C THR A 139 1.87 -12.43 -2.14
N ASN A 140 1.71 -13.50 -1.37
CA ASN A 140 0.57 -14.41 -1.49
C ASN A 140 -0.77 -13.72 -1.17
N ASP A 141 -0.80 -12.89 -0.13
CA ASP A 141 -1.98 -12.11 0.22
C ASP A 141 -2.34 -11.11 -0.89
N MET A 142 -1.34 -10.48 -1.52
CA MET A 142 -1.55 -9.60 -2.66
C MET A 142 -2.17 -10.33 -3.85
N GLU A 143 -1.58 -11.46 -4.27
CA GLU A 143 -2.11 -12.23 -5.41
C GLU A 143 -3.54 -12.73 -5.17
N LYS A 144 -3.86 -13.10 -3.93
CA LYS A 144 -5.23 -13.49 -3.55
C LYS A 144 -6.17 -12.30 -3.57
N TRP A 145 -5.73 -11.16 -3.04
CA TRP A 145 -6.52 -9.94 -3.00
C TRP A 145 -6.88 -9.44 -4.40
N GLU A 146 -5.93 -9.41 -5.32
CA GLU A 146 -6.17 -9.04 -6.72
C GLU A 146 -7.26 -9.95 -7.34
N LYS A 147 -7.15 -11.27 -7.18
CA LYS A 147 -8.16 -12.23 -7.68
C LYS A 147 -9.55 -11.99 -7.07
N ILE A 148 -9.61 -11.73 -5.77
CA ILE A 148 -10.86 -11.46 -5.05
C ILE A 148 -11.51 -10.15 -5.53
N VAL A 149 -10.72 -9.10 -5.69
CA VAL A 149 -11.19 -7.79 -6.18
C VAL A 149 -11.67 -7.90 -7.62
N ASP A 150 -10.90 -8.52 -8.50
CA ASP A 150 -11.28 -8.75 -9.90
C ASP A 150 -12.59 -9.54 -9.99
N GLN A 151 -12.73 -10.60 -9.19
CA GLN A 151 -13.96 -11.37 -9.14
C GLN A 151 -15.15 -10.51 -8.69
N ALA A 152 -15.00 -9.74 -7.60
CA ALA A 152 -16.07 -8.90 -7.10
C ALA A 152 -16.49 -7.81 -8.10
N GLN A 153 -15.52 -7.20 -8.79
CA GLN A 153 -15.77 -6.17 -9.81
C GLN A 153 -16.46 -6.74 -11.06
N ASN A 154 -16.12 -7.96 -11.47
CA ASN A 154 -16.80 -8.67 -12.54
C ASN A 154 -18.27 -8.99 -12.19
N GLU A 155 -18.55 -9.34 -10.93
CA GLU A 155 -19.89 -9.67 -10.47
C GLU A 155 -20.75 -8.41 -10.18
N HIS A 156 -20.11 -7.31 -9.77
CA HIS A 156 -20.79 -6.08 -9.38
C HIS A 156 -20.26 -4.86 -10.13
N TYR A 157 -20.89 -4.55 -11.27
CA TYR A 157 -20.54 -3.44 -12.15
C TYR A 157 -20.25 -2.11 -11.43
N TYR A 158 -21.07 -1.72 -10.45
CA TYR A 158 -20.90 -0.43 -9.76
C TYR A 158 -19.65 -0.34 -8.88
N LEU A 159 -19.00 -1.47 -8.52
CA LEU A 159 -17.70 -1.43 -7.84
C LEU A 159 -16.61 -0.86 -8.73
N THR A 160 -16.72 -1.00 -10.06
CA THR A 160 -15.71 -0.53 -11.03
C THR A 160 -15.58 1.00 -11.09
N PHE A 161 -16.56 1.75 -10.56
CA PHE A 161 -16.53 3.21 -10.52
C PHE A 161 -15.69 3.78 -9.38
N PHE A 162 -15.26 2.94 -8.44
CA PHE A 162 -14.66 3.37 -7.19
C PHE A 162 -13.24 2.81 -7.08
N SER A 163 -12.31 3.66 -6.63
CA SER A 163 -10.97 3.20 -6.27
C SER A 163 -11.04 2.26 -5.05
N ALA A 164 -9.97 1.52 -4.81
CA ALA A 164 -9.90 0.67 -3.62
C ALA A 164 -10.09 1.45 -2.31
N HIS A 165 -9.55 2.67 -2.25
CA HIS A 165 -9.75 3.55 -1.10
C HIS A 165 -11.22 3.95 -0.93
N HIS A 166 -11.93 4.27 -2.01
CA HIS A 166 -13.37 4.56 -1.96
C HIS A 166 -14.18 3.35 -1.46
N ILE A 167 -13.82 2.13 -1.90
CA ILE A 167 -14.45 0.89 -1.44
C ILE A 167 -14.22 0.68 0.07
N LEU A 168 -13.00 0.98 0.54
CA LEU A 168 -12.66 0.96 1.96
C LEU A 168 -13.47 1.98 2.78
N THR A 169 -13.65 3.20 2.26
CA THR A 169 -14.51 4.22 2.89
C THR A 169 -15.96 3.71 3.00
N PHE A 170 -16.50 3.10 1.95
CA PHE A 170 -17.83 2.48 2.00
C PHE A 170 -17.87 1.36 3.04
N TYR A 171 -16.85 0.52 3.12
CA TYR A 171 -16.74 -0.52 4.13
C TYR A 171 -16.84 0.05 5.55
N TYR A 172 -16.02 1.05 5.88
CA TYR A 172 -16.03 1.67 7.21
C TYR A 172 -17.37 2.35 7.52
N TYR A 173 -17.94 3.08 6.57
CA TYR A 173 -19.25 3.73 6.72
C TYR A 173 -20.39 2.72 6.95
N PHE A 174 -20.49 1.67 6.13
CA PHE A 174 -21.56 0.69 6.30
C PHE A 174 -21.35 -0.19 7.54
N LYS A 175 -20.12 -0.34 8.03
CA LYS A 175 -19.81 -1.06 9.27
C LYS A 175 -20.11 -0.23 10.52
N SER A 176 -19.84 1.07 10.51
CA SER A 176 -20.19 1.97 11.62
C SER A 176 -21.70 2.00 11.85
N ILE A 177 -22.49 1.97 10.77
CA ILE A 177 -23.96 1.88 10.80
C ILE A 177 -24.44 0.61 11.52
N GLU A 178 -23.71 -0.50 11.43
CA GLU A 178 -24.07 -1.77 12.07
C GLU A 178 -23.70 -1.79 13.57
N GLN A 179 -22.58 -1.19 13.96
CA GLN A 179 -21.96 -1.44 15.26
C GLN A 179 -22.55 -0.64 16.44
N THR A 180 -22.95 0.62 16.31
CA THR A 180 -23.62 1.36 17.41
C THR A 180 -24.11 2.76 17.02
N HIS A 181 -25.13 3.23 17.75
CA HIS A 181 -25.77 4.57 17.78
C HIS A 181 -24.85 5.78 18.09
N ASP A 182 -23.54 5.72 17.80
CA ASP A 182 -22.58 6.78 18.16
C ASP A 182 -22.10 7.52 16.90
N TYR A 183 -22.85 8.57 16.55
CA TYR A 183 -22.82 9.26 15.26
C TYR A 183 -21.64 10.23 15.08
N GLU A 184 -20.85 10.52 16.12
CA GLU A 184 -19.99 11.70 16.13
C GLU A 184 -18.60 11.50 15.52
N ASN A 185 -18.07 10.27 15.46
CA ASN A 185 -16.73 10.00 14.88
C ASN A 185 -16.73 9.62 13.40
N ASP A 186 -17.90 9.48 12.76
CA ASP A 186 -18.02 8.95 11.39
C ASP A 186 -18.64 9.91 10.37
N VAL A 187 -18.76 11.19 10.74
CA VAL A 187 -19.29 12.25 9.86
C VAL A 187 -18.47 12.35 8.57
N SER A 188 -17.14 12.18 8.66
CA SER A 188 -16.23 12.25 7.52
C SER A 188 -16.51 11.16 6.47
N ASN A 189 -16.60 9.89 6.86
CA ASN A 189 -16.84 8.80 5.90
C ASN A 189 -18.23 8.90 5.28
N LYS A 190 -19.26 9.31 6.06
CA LYS A 190 -20.61 9.53 5.54
C LYS A 190 -20.63 10.62 4.47
N GLU A 191 -19.98 11.75 4.71
CA GLU A 191 -19.88 12.85 3.75
C GLU A 191 -19.15 12.41 2.48
N ILE A 192 -18.00 11.74 2.63
CA ILE A 192 -17.24 11.20 1.50
C ILE A 192 -18.11 10.22 0.69
N CYS A 193 -18.75 9.24 1.35
CA CYS A 193 -19.65 8.30 0.70
C CYS A 193 -20.81 9.01 -0.02
N HIS A 194 -21.35 10.09 0.55
CA HIS A 194 -22.42 10.87 -0.05
C HIS A 194 -21.95 11.55 -1.34
N TYR A 195 -20.77 12.16 -1.33
CA TYR A 195 -20.19 12.76 -2.53
C TYR A 195 -19.85 11.71 -3.59
N LEU A 196 -19.30 10.56 -3.19
CA LEU A 196 -18.96 9.46 -4.09
C LEU A 196 -20.16 8.92 -4.84
N VAL A 197 -21.28 8.64 -4.16
CA VAL A 197 -22.49 8.16 -4.85
C VAL A 197 -23.10 9.24 -5.75
N ARG A 198 -23.06 10.51 -5.33
CA ARG A 198 -23.57 11.63 -6.13
C ARG A 198 -22.73 11.96 -7.34
N PHE A 199 -21.43 11.69 -7.29
CA PHE A 199 -20.54 11.81 -8.42
C PHE A 199 -20.95 10.87 -9.55
N VAL A 200 -21.30 9.62 -9.21
CA VAL A 200 -21.81 8.64 -10.18
C VAL A 200 -23.21 9.03 -10.68
N ASN A 201 -24.10 9.49 -9.79
CA ASN A 201 -25.42 9.98 -10.16
C ASN A 201 -25.91 11.05 -9.18
N ASP A 202 -26.20 12.26 -9.66
CA ASP A 202 -26.49 13.42 -8.82
C ASP A 202 -27.72 13.27 -7.91
N LYS A 203 -28.63 12.36 -8.27
CA LYS A 203 -29.85 12.00 -7.52
C LYS A 203 -29.64 10.84 -6.54
N ALA A 204 -28.52 10.15 -6.60
CA ALA A 204 -28.22 9.05 -5.69
C ALA A 204 -28.15 9.55 -4.25
N GLN A 205 -28.71 8.75 -3.35
CA GLN A 205 -28.67 9.00 -1.93
C GLN A 205 -28.16 7.74 -1.25
N LEU A 206 -27.37 7.94 -0.20
CA LEU A 206 -27.03 6.85 0.69
C LEU A 206 -28.31 6.30 1.35
N PRO A 207 -28.36 5.00 1.65
CA PRO A 207 -29.45 4.39 2.40
C PRO A 207 -29.73 5.17 3.69
N LYS A 208 -30.98 5.59 3.90
CA LYS A 208 -31.39 6.34 5.09
C LYS A 208 -31.48 5.39 6.29
N LEU A 209 -30.78 5.70 7.38
CA LEU A 209 -31.04 5.08 8.68
C LEU A 209 -32.46 5.46 9.17
N PRO A 210 -33.23 4.57 9.82
CA PRO A 210 -32.84 3.24 10.32
C PRO A 210 -33.23 2.07 9.40
N ASN A 211 -33.59 2.30 8.13
CA ASN A 211 -34.03 1.24 7.21
C ASN A 211 -32.89 0.33 6.71
N TRP A 212 -31.69 0.49 7.27
CA TRP A 212 -30.56 -0.37 6.97
C TRP A 212 -30.69 -1.71 7.71
N THR A 213 -31.03 -2.76 6.98
CA THR A 213 -31.11 -4.15 7.50
C THR A 213 -29.92 -5.00 7.05
N GLY A 214 -28.88 -4.37 6.50
CA GLY A 214 -27.75 -5.05 5.91
C GLY A 214 -26.81 -5.62 6.97
N GLN A 215 -27.06 -6.86 7.41
CA GLN A 215 -26.08 -7.64 8.15
C GLN A 215 -24.84 -7.85 7.27
N TRP A 216 -23.66 -7.62 7.85
CA TRP A 216 -22.40 -7.99 7.22
C TRP A 216 -22.19 -9.51 7.27
N PRO A 217 -21.58 -10.10 6.24
CA PRO A 217 -21.28 -11.51 6.24
C PRO A 217 -20.30 -11.84 7.36
N ILE A 218 -20.51 -12.96 8.04
CA ILE A 218 -19.55 -13.51 8.98
C ILE A 218 -18.32 -13.92 8.17
N VAL A 219 -17.22 -13.20 8.36
CA VAL A 219 -15.93 -13.54 7.77
C VAL A 219 -15.44 -14.83 8.42
N GLN A 220 -15.59 -15.97 7.73
CA GLN A 220 -15.29 -17.30 8.27
C GLN A 220 -13.78 -17.60 8.35
N SER A 221 -12.96 -16.87 7.58
CA SER A 221 -11.50 -16.95 7.62
C SER A 221 -10.92 -15.56 7.45
N GLU A 222 -9.79 -15.27 8.10
CA GLU A 222 -9.20 -13.93 8.18
C GLU A 222 -8.94 -13.27 6.81
N ASN A 223 -8.86 -14.04 5.72
CA ASN A 223 -8.58 -13.55 4.36
C ASN A 223 -9.73 -13.74 3.36
N ASP A 224 -10.93 -14.19 3.77
CA ASP A 224 -12.08 -14.31 2.85
C ASP A 224 -12.93 -13.03 2.85
N PHE A 225 -12.51 -12.08 2.03
CA PHE A 225 -13.15 -10.77 1.91
C PHE A 225 -14.09 -10.63 0.71
N LEU A 226 -14.20 -11.67 -0.13
CA LEU A 226 -15.10 -11.66 -1.27
C LEU A 226 -16.57 -11.42 -0.85
N PRO A 227 -17.10 -12.04 0.22
CA PRO A 227 -18.46 -11.75 0.69
C PRO A 227 -18.66 -10.28 1.06
N THR A 228 -17.66 -9.64 1.68
CA THR A 228 -17.68 -8.24 2.06
C THR A 228 -17.76 -7.33 0.83
N LEU A 229 -16.92 -7.58 -0.18
CA LEU A 229 -16.93 -6.82 -1.43
C LEU A 229 -18.24 -7.00 -2.19
N ARG A 230 -18.75 -8.23 -2.28
CA ARG A 230 -20.08 -8.53 -2.86
C ARG A 230 -21.19 -7.78 -2.15
N LYS A 231 -21.15 -7.71 -0.81
CA LYS A 231 -22.11 -6.97 -0.03
C LYS A 231 -22.09 -5.49 -0.41
N ILE A 232 -20.91 -4.86 -0.44
CA ILE A 232 -20.75 -3.45 -0.87
C ILE A 232 -21.29 -3.28 -2.30
N GLY A 233 -20.93 -4.18 -3.22
CA GLY A 233 -21.41 -4.17 -4.60
C GLY A 233 -22.94 -4.25 -4.72
N ALA A 234 -23.59 -5.10 -3.92
CA ALA A 234 -25.05 -5.21 -3.87
C ALA A 234 -25.72 -3.94 -3.32
N ILE A 235 -25.10 -3.31 -2.31
CA ILE A 235 -25.60 -2.05 -1.75
C ILE A 235 -25.53 -0.95 -2.80
N LEU A 236 -24.38 -0.80 -3.46
CA LEU A 236 -24.20 0.17 -4.54
C LEU A 236 -25.18 -0.10 -5.69
N HIS A 237 -25.39 -1.36 -6.05
CA HIS A 237 -26.39 -1.74 -7.04
C HIS A 237 -27.78 -1.21 -6.66
N ASN A 238 -28.24 -1.44 -5.43
CA ASN A 238 -29.54 -0.96 -4.96
C ASN A 238 -29.63 0.57 -4.96
N ILE A 239 -28.53 1.28 -4.65
CA ILE A 239 -28.50 2.75 -4.70
C ILE A 239 -28.76 3.27 -6.13
N PHE A 240 -28.21 2.60 -7.15
CA PHE A 240 -28.23 3.11 -8.52
C PHE A 240 -29.31 2.52 -9.42
N THR A 241 -29.83 1.32 -9.11
CA THR A 241 -30.75 0.59 -10.01
C THR A 241 -32.09 1.30 -10.21
N ASP A 242 -32.62 1.95 -9.18
CA ASP A 242 -33.91 2.66 -9.27
C ASP A 242 -33.77 4.08 -9.84
N ILE A 243 -32.55 4.52 -10.16
CA ILE A 243 -32.29 5.88 -10.64
C ILE A 243 -32.09 5.87 -12.16
N PRO A 244 -32.87 6.65 -12.91
CA PRO A 244 -32.69 6.78 -14.35
C PRO A 244 -31.25 7.20 -14.68
N ARG A 245 -30.60 6.47 -15.60
CA ARG A 245 -29.31 6.87 -16.15
C ARG A 245 -29.51 8.17 -16.93
N ARG A 246 -28.98 9.27 -16.41
CA ARG A 246 -28.90 10.53 -17.17
C ARG A 246 -27.82 10.36 -18.23
N ILE A 247 -28.22 10.09 -19.46
CA ILE A 247 -27.38 10.34 -20.62
C ILE A 247 -27.19 11.85 -20.63
N ARG A 248 -25.95 12.34 -20.39
CA ARG A 248 -25.66 13.75 -20.60
C ARG A 248 -25.74 13.99 -22.11
N PRO A 249 -26.71 14.80 -22.59
CA PRO A 249 -26.73 15.14 -24.00
C PRO A 249 -25.43 15.86 -24.32
N ILE A 250 -24.83 15.52 -25.46
CA ILE A 250 -23.75 16.34 -26.02
C ILE A 250 -24.39 17.69 -26.38
N PRO A 251 -23.83 18.81 -25.92
CA PRO A 251 -24.34 20.14 -26.28
C PRO A 251 -24.50 20.29 -27.80
N ASP A 252 -25.62 20.85 -28.27
CA ASP A 252 -25.97 20.96 -29.70
C ASP A 252 -24.96 21.83 -30.50
N ASP A 253 -24.15 22.62 -29.81
CA ASP A 253 -23.05 23.44 -30.33
C ASP A 253 -21.77 22.64 -30.61
N ILE A 254 -21.70 21.37 -30.18
CA ILE A 254 -20.62 20.45 -30.52
C ILE A 254 -21.14 19.50 -31.59
N GLU A 255 -20.81 19.77 -32.86
CA GLU A 255 -20.98 18.78 -33.93
C GLU A 255 -20.17 17.53 -33.56
N PRO A 256 -20.82 16.37 -33.29
CA PRO A 256 -20.08 15.16 -33.02
C PRO A 256 -19.38 14.78 -34.31
N ILE A 257 -18.05 14.84 -34.31
CA ILE A 257 -17.25 14.30 -35.40
C ILE A 257 -17.35 12.79 -35.31
N PHE A 258 -18.42 12.24 -35.90
CA PHE A 258 -18.51 10.81 -36.17
C PHE A 258 -17.50 10.52 -37.28
N ALA A 259 -16.25 10.30 -36.91
CA ALA A 259 -15.34 9.64 -37.84
C ALA A 259 -15.99 8.29 -38.19
N ASP A 260 -16.20 8.02 -39.48
CA ASP A 260 -16.78 6.78 -40.03
C ASP A 260 -16.03 5.49 -39.62
N THR A 261 -15.00 5.63 -38.80
CA THR A 261 -14.13 4.59 -38.27
C THR A 261 -14.49 4.14 -36.86
N VAL A 262 -15.42 4.79 -36.15
CA VAL A 262 -15.80 4.41 -34.76
C VAL A 262 -17.00 3.45 -34.75
N PHE A 263 -16.70 2.18 -34.52
CA PHE A 263 -17.66 1.08 -34.39
C PHE A 263 -17.87 0.62 -32.94
N LYS A 264 -19.12 0.41 -32.53
CA LYS A 264 -19.47 -0.14 -31.22
C LYS A 264 -18.71 -1.44 -30.94
N GLY A 265 -18.09 -1.54 -29.76
CA GLY A 265 -17.41 -2.75 -29.28
C GLY A 265 -15.95 -2.90 -29.76
N ARG A 266 -15.35 -1.87 -30.35
CA ARG A 266 -13.93 -1.84 -30.68
C ARG A 266 -13.23 -0.69 -29.94
N ILE A 267 -11.93 -0.85 -29.73
CA ILE A 267 -11.08 0.19 -29.16
C ILE A 267 -10.63 1.09 -30.32
N PHE A 268 -10.63 2.40 -30.07
CA PHE A 268 -10.16 3.40 -31.02
C PHE A 268 -9.03 4.20 -30.39
N VAL A 269 -8.03 4.52 -31.19
CA VAL A 269 -6.95 5.43 -30.83
C VAL A 269 -7.08 6.64 -31.73
N VAL A 270 -7.21 7.82 -31.12
CA VAL A 270 -7.27 9.09 -31.85
C VAL A 270 -5.91 9.75 -31.72
N ASP A 271 -5.27 10.04 -32.85
CA ASP A 271 -4.08 10.88 -32.91
C ASP A 271 -4.50 12.34 -33.03
N CYS A 272 -4.53 13.06 -31.91
CA CYS A 272 -4.88 14.48 -31.87
C CYS A 272 -3.66 15.33 -32.25
N GLN A 273 -3.44 15.53 -33.55
CA GLN A 273 -2.31 16.33 -34.06
C GLN A 273 -2.45 17.86 -33.84
N SER A 274 -3.61 18.34 -33.38
CA SER A 274 -3.85 19.77 -33.14
C SER A 274 -4.10 20.06 -31.66
N HIS A 275 -3.20 20.83 -31.05
CA HIS A 275 -3.25 21.29 -29.65
C HIS A 275 -4.52 22.10 -29.26
N SER A 276 -5.40 22.40 -30.21
CA SER A 276 -6.58 23.27 -30.05
C SER A 276 -7.91 22.53 -29.82
N LEU A 277 -7.94 21.19 -29.76
CA LEU A 277 -9.18 20.39 -29.69
C LEU A 277 -9.27 19.48 -28.45
N VAL A 278 -8.45 19.68 -27.42
CA VAL A 278 -8.62 18.97 -26.15
C VAL A 278 -9.50 19.84 -25.24
N PRO A 279 -10.70 19.37 -24.82
CA PRO A 279 -11.49 20.07 -23.83
C PRO A 279 -10.75 20.05 -22.48
N ASN A 280 -10.50 21.23 -21.90
CA ASN A 280 -10.13 21.36 -20.49
C ASN A 280 -11.27 20.94 -19.57
#